data_AF-A0A1V4RL28-F1
#
_entry.id   AF-A0A1V4RL28-F1
#
_cell.length_a   1.000
_cell.length_b   1.000
_cell.length_c   1.000
_cell.angle_alpha   90.00
_cell.angle_beta   90.00
_cell.angle_gamma   90.00
#
_symmetry.space_group_name_H-M   'P 1'
#
loop_
_entity.id
_entity.type
_entity.pdbx_description
1 polymer ?
#
loop_
_entity_poly.entity_id
_entity_poly.type
_entity_poly.pdbx_seq_one_letter_code
_entity_poly.pdbx_strand_id
1 'polypeptide(L)'
;MDAKKLNRLFGSFVFLFSFIVFYSTVAPTVSFWDCGEFIACSFKLAVPHPPGAPLFLLVGRIFTLLPIFADIAKRVNIISTFSSAFTVLFLYLTIVIMIKQYLKDAGNGFMRYVPHLGGVIGALTFAFTTSFWFNAVEAEVYAPSMLFTSLVVWLIMVWSERSEEIGNEKYLLVIMYLVGLATGVHLLNVLALPMVFMIIYFKKYPLNQKTFIYFTLVGAGLTAMVYPGLVQGIPEVAESVGFFGLLLLLIALIVLLAYAVKNKQNFLALLISSILLVIMGYSTYLMIYVRSNLDPSIDENDPETIEEFISYMRREQYGEHTLDRAKALAESSNRKRYNGVWDFFWNYQVKKMYIRYFGLLPFSSGLEICLCRVCALFYDWSGDYPVS
;
A
#
# COMPACT_ATOMS: atom_id res chain seq x y z
N MET A 1 -36.88 -2.67 3.33
CA MET A 1 -35.69 -3.53 3.54
C MET A 1 -34.86 -2.89 4.65
N ASP A 2 -34.36 -3.66 5.61
CA ASP A 2 -33.49 -3.16 6.69
C ASP A 2 -32.21 -2.52 6.11
N ALA A 3 -31.71 -1.44 6.73
CA ALA A 3 -30.51 -0.72 6.31
C ALA A 3 -29.28 -1.64 6.25
N LYS A 4 -29.18 -2.63 7.13
CA LYS A 4 -28.11 -3.65 7.07
C LYS A 4 -28.24 -4.53 5.84
N LYS A 5 -29.46 -4.92 5.47
CA LYS A 5 -29.74 -5.71 4.26
C LYS A 5 -29.43 -4.91 3.00
N LEU A 6 -29.78 -3.62 2.96
CA LEU A 6 -29.43 -2.73 1.85
C LEU A 6 -27.92 -2.63 1.71
N ASN A 7 -27.19 -2.40 2.80
CA ASN A 7 -25.75 -2.27 2.73
C ASN A 7 -25.06 -3.54 2.21
N ARG A 8 -25.54 -4.72 2.63
CA ARG A 8 -25.04 -6.01 2.12
C ARG A 8 -25.35 -6.18 0.64
N LEU A 9 -26.58 -5.89 0.21
CA LEU A 9 -26.98 -6.03 -1.19
C LEU A 9 -26.12 -5.15 -2.12
N PHE A 10 -26.03 -3.85 -1.83
CA PHE A 10 -25.26 -2.92 -2.65
C PHE A 10 -23.75 -3.18 -2.56
N GLY A 11 -23.23 -3.52 -1.37
CA GLY A 11 -21.83 -3.91 -1.22
C GLY A 11 -21.49 -5.17 -2.01
N SER A 12 -22.32 -6.22 -1.93
CA SER A 12 -22.15 -7.43 -2.73
C SER A 12 -22.23 -7.15 -4.23
N PHE A 13 -23.16 -6.28 -4.66
CA PHE A 13 -23.24 -5.85 -6.06
C PHE A 13 -21.94 -5.17 -6.51
N VAL A 14 -21.44 -4.18 -5.76
CA VAL A 14 -20.21 -3.44 -6.09
C VAL A 14 -19.02 -4.41 -6.17
N PHE A 15 -18.86 -5.29 -5.19
CA PHE A 15 -17.80 -6.29 -5.18
C PHE A 15 -17.88 -7.22 -6.40
N LEU A 16 -19.05 -7.86 -6.61
CA LEU A 16 -19.22 -8.86 -7.67
C LEU A 16 -19.10 -8.22 -9.06
N PHE A 17 -19.68 -7.04 -9.25
CA PHE A 17 -19.61 -6.33 -10.52
C PHE A 17 -18.16 -5.95 -10.87
N SER A 18 -17.44 -5.32 -9.94
CA SER A 18 -16.02 -4.99 -10.15
C SER A 18 -15.16 -6.25 -10.34
N PHE A 19 -15.38 -7.30 -9.54
CA PHE A 19 -14.67 -8.56 -9.70
C PHE A 19 -14.89 -9.17 -11.09
N ILE A 20 -16.14 -9.27 -11.57
CA ILE A 20 -16.46 -9.84 -12.89
C ILE A 20 -15.79 -9.04 -13.99
N VAL A 21 -15.84 -7.70 -13.92
CA VAL A 21 -15.21 -6.82 -14.91
C VAL A 21 -13.69 -7.03 -14.92
N PHE A 22 -13.02 -6.88 -13.78
CA PHE A 22 -11.56 -7.03 -13.70
C PHE A 22 -11.13 -8.45 -14.09
N TYR A 23 -11.85 -9.47 -13.65
CA TYR A 23 -11.59 -10.86 -14.01
C TYR A 23 -11.75 -11.11 -15.52
N SER A 24 -12.74 -10.50 -16.16
CA SER A 24 -12.94 -10.63 -17.62
C SER A 24 -11.81 -9.99 -18.44
N THR A 25 -11.07 -9.06 -17.83
CA THR A 25 -9.95 -8.34 -18.44
C THR A 25 -8.58 -8.71 -17.85
N VAL A 26 -8.51 -9.72 -16.99
CA VAL A 26 -7.25 -10.13 -16.33
C VAL A 26 -6.25 -10.62 -17.38
N ALA A 27 -4.98 -10.24 -17.23
CA ALA A 27 -3.92 -10.70 -18.11
C ALA A 27 -3.86 -12.25 -18.10
N PRO A 28 -3.95 -12.91 -19.27
CA PRO A 28 -3.98 -14.37 -19.34
C PRO A 28 -2.60 -15.00 -19.10
N THR A 29 -1.54 -14.20 -19.23
CA THR A 29 -0.13 -14.58 -19.11
C THR A 29 0.64 -13.46 -18.41
N VAL A 30 1.98 -13.51 -18.46
CA VAL A 30 2.86 -12.47 -17.95
C VAL A 30 2.64 -11.13 -18.67
N SER A 31 2.49 -10.06 -17.89
CA SER A 31 2.48 -8.65 -18.35
C SER A 31 3.89 -8.07 -18.44
N PHE A 32 4.01 -6.89 -19.03
CA PHE A 32 5.27 -6.12 -19.06
C PHE A 32 5.71 -5.68 -17.65
N TRP A 33 7.00 -5.38 -17.48
CA TRP A 33 7.59 -4.83 -16.24
C TRP A 33 7.71 -5.85 -15.09
N ASP A 34 7.49 -5.41 -13.84
CA ASP A 34 7.75 -6.17 -12.60
C ASP A 34 6.84 -7.41 -12.45
N CYS A 35 5.71 -7.45 -13.15
CA CYS A 35 4.77 -8.58 -13.13
C CYS A 35 5.45 -9.94 -13.36
N GLY A 36 6.31 -10.04 -14.38
CA GLY A 36 6.98 -11.30 -14.73
C GLY A 36 7.89 -11.80 -13.61
N GLU A 37 8.63 -10.88 -12.99
CA GLU A 37 9.49 -11.15 -11.85
C GLU A 37 8.67 -11.56 -10.62
N PHE A 38 7.64 -10.80 -10.25
CA PHE A 38 6.78 -11.14 -9.12
C PHE A 38 6.10 -12.51 -9.29
N ILE A 39 5.68 -12.86 -10.50
CA ILE A 39 5.12 -14.18 -10.82
C ILE A 39 6.18 -15.27 -10.66
N ALA A 40 7.39 -15.07 -11.21
CA ALA A 40 8.48 -16.03 -11.13
C ALA A 40 8.93 -16.24 -9.67
N CYS A 41 9.13 -15.16 -8.92
CA CYS A 41 9.49 -15.18 -7.51
C CYS A 41 8.38 -15.75 -6.64
N SER A 42 7.10 -15.52 -6.96
CA SER A 42 5.98 -16.19 -6.28
C SER A 42 5.97 -17.69 -6.53
N PHE A 43 6.28 -18.11 -7.77
CA PHE A 43 6.33 -19.53 -8.13
C PHE A 43 7.51 -20.24 -7.46
N LYS A 44 8.68 -19.61 -7.37
CA LYS A 44 9.88 -20.24 -6.80
C LYS A 44 10.12 -19.92 -5.32
N LEU A 45 9.34 -19.01 -4.73
CA LEU A 45 9.70 -18.30 -3.49
C LEU A 45 11.14 -17.78 -3.61
N ALA A 46 11.38 -16.92 -4.59
CA ALA A 46 12.69 -16.32 -4.85
C ALA A 46 12.71 -14.87 -4.36
N VAL A 47 13.86 -14.19 -4.47
CA VAL A 47 14.05 -12.83 -3.95
C VAL A 47 14.06 -11.84 -5.12
N PRO A 48 13.00 -11.04 -5.30
CA PRO A 48 12.94 -10.03 -6.37
C PRO A 48 13.65 -8.74 -5.94
N HIS A 49 13.56 -7.72 -6.79
CA HIS A 49 14.09 -6.39 -6.52
C HIS A 49 13.62 -5.80 -5.18
N PRO A 50 14.46 -4.99 -4.51
CA PRO A 50 14.10 -4.39 -3.22
C PRO A 50 12.91 -3.42 -3.23
N PRO A 51 12.02 -3.49 -2.21
CA PRO A 51 12.18 -4.21 -0.95
C PRO A 51 11.53 -5.61 -0.93
N GLY A 52 11.31 -6.26 -2.08
CA GLY A 52 11.02 -7.70 -2.12
C GLY A 52 9.56 -8.13 -1.97
N ALA A 53 8.69 -7.30 -1.41
CA ALA A 53 7.25 -7.58 -1.22
C ALA A 53 6.93 -9.01 -0.72
N PRO A 54 7.54 -9.47 0.39
CA PRO A 54 7.50 -10.87 0.81
C PRO A 54 6.09 -11.42 1.09
N LEU A 55 5.17 -10.60 1.62
CA LEU A 55 3.78 -11.03 1.83
C LEU A 55 3.07 -11.27 0.50
N PHE A 56 3.33 -10.42 -0.50
CA PHE A 56 2.81 -10.63 -1.85
C PHE A 56 3.30 -11.98 -2.41
N LEU A 57 4.59 -12.28 -2.28
CA LEU A 57 5.19 -13.53 -2.76
C LEU A 57 4.65 -14.77 -2.04
N LEU A 58 4.44 -14.70 -0.72
CA LEU A 58 3.85 -15.78 0.06
C LEU A 58 2.41 -16.08 -0.38
N VAL A 59 1.59 -15.04 -0.58
CA VAL A 59 0.23 -15.20 -1.13
C VAL A 59 0.30 -15.70 -2.58
N GLY A 60 1.20 -15.15 -3.39
CA GLY A 60 1.51 -15.57 -4.75
C GLY A 60 1.80 -17.07 -4.82
N ARG A 61 2.63 -17.58 -3.91
CA ARG A 61 2.96 -18.99 -3.82
C ARG A 61 1.72 -19.85 -3.60
N ILE A 62 0.81 -19.44 -2.71
CA ILE A 62 -0.47 -20.16 -2.51
C ILE A 62 -1.25 -20.23 -3.82
N PHE A 63 -1.38 -19.12 -4.54
CA PHE A 63 -2.12 -19.05 -5.80
C PHE A 63 -1.46 -19.88 -6.91
N THR A 64 -0.13 -19.93 -6.97
CA THR A 64 0.57 -20.78 -7.96
C THR A 64 0.24 -22.27 -7.77
N LEU A 65 -0.07 -22.71 -6.55
CA LEU A 65 -0.43 -24.09 -6.23
C LEU A 65 -1.91 -24.42 -6.53
N LEU A 66 -2.77 -23.42 -6.76
CA LEU A 66 -4.19 -23.65 -7.02
C LEU A 66 -4.40 -24.25 -8.43
N PRO A 67 -5.10 -25.40 -8.57
CA PRO A 67 -5.31 -26.06 -9.85
C PRO A 67 -6.49 -25.44 -10.64
N ILE A 68 -6.49 -24.12 -10.81
CA ILE A 68 -7.62 -23.36 -11.38
C ILE A 68 -7.43 -22.95 -12.84
N PHE A 69 -6.19 -22.78 -13.30
CA PHE A 69 -5.85 -22.43 -14.69
C PHE A 69 -4.61 -23.18 -15.14
N ALA A 70 -4.44 -23.46 -16.43
CA ALA A 70 -3.21 -24.11 -16.93
C ALA A 70 -1.98 -23.21 -16.72
N ASP A 71 -2.12 -21.92 -17.04
CA ASP A 71 -1.05 -20.93 -16.91
C ASP A 71 -0.90 -20.43 -15.45
N ILE A 72 0.34 -20.40 -14.94
CA ILE A 72 0.66 -19.98 -13.57
C ILE A 72 0.55 -18.46 -13.42
N ALA A 73 0.94 -17.68 -14.43
CA ALA A 73 0.85 -16.23 -14.40
C ALA A 73 -0.59 -15.78 -14.17
N LYS A 74 -1.56 -16.40 -14.86
CA LYS A 74 -2.98 -16.11 -14.63
C LYS A 74 -3.42 -16.38 -13.19
N ARG A 75 -2.89 -17.43 -12.55
CA ARG A 75 -3.20 -17.75 -11.14
C ARG A 75 -2.69 -16.65 -10.20
N VAL A 76 -1.54 -16.05 -10.48
CA VAL A 76 -1.02 -14.95 -9.67
C VAL A 76 -1.73 -13.64 -10.00
N ASN A 77 -2.00 -13.34 -11.28
CA ASN A 77 -2.68 -12.11 -11.71
C ASN A 77 -4.05 -11.93 -11.02
N ILE A 78 -4.79 -13.02 -10.74
CA ILE A 78 -6.09 -12.91 -10.06
C ILE A 78 -5.99 -12.40 -8.61
N ILE A 79 -4.81 -12.41 -7.97
CA ILE A 79 -4.60 -11.77 -6.66
C ILE A 79 -4.94 -10.29 -6.75
N SER A 80 -4.49 -9.62 -7.80
CA SER A 80 -4.79 -8.20 -8.04
C SER A 80 -6.27 -7.99 -8.32
N THR A 81 -6.90 -8.88 -9.08
CA THR A 81 -8.34 -8.84 -9.34
C THR A 81 -9.16 -8.91 -8.05
N PHE A 82 -8.85 -9.87 -7.16
CA PHE A 82 -9.51 -9.98 -5.86
C PHE A 82 -9.24 -8.76 -4.98
N SER A 83 -7.97 -8.34 -4.89
CA SER A 83 -7.54 -7.22 -4.06
C SER A 83 -8.24 -5.92 -4.48
N SER A 84 -8.30 -5.66 -5.78
CA SER A 84 -8.98 -4.48 -6.33
C SER A 84 -10.49 -4.55 -6.15
N ALA A 85 -11.14 -5.71 -6.33
CA ALA A 85 -12.57 -5.84 -6.06
C ALA A 85 -12.92 -5.56 -4.59
N PHE A 86 -12.11 -6.06 -3.65
CA PHE A 86 -12.26 -5.73 -2.23
C PHE A 86 -11.96 -4.26 -1.93
N THR A 87 -10.98 -3.65 -2.61
CA THR A 87 -10.70 -2.22 -2.49
C THR A 87 -11.94 -1.39 -2.84
N VAL A 88 -12.61 -1.71 -3.95
CA VAL A 88 -13.83 -1.01 -4.39
C VAL A 88 -14.96 -1.23 -3.38
N LEU A 89 -15.08 -2.42 -2.79
CA LEU A 89 -16.02 -2.69 -1.70
C LEU A 89 -15.76 -1.82 -0.47
N PHE A 90 -14.52 -1.75 0.02
CA PHE A 90 -14.18 -0.95 1.20
C PHE A 90 -14.32 0.55 0.96
N LEU A 91 -14.03 1.00 -0.25
CA LEU A 91 -14.31 2.38 -0.68
C LEU A 91 -15.82 2.66 -0.64
N TYR A 92 -16.65 1.78 -1.21
CA TYR A 92 -18.10 1.88 -1.11
C TYR A 92 -18.57 1.97 0.35
N LEU A 93 -18.08 1.09 1.23
CA LEU A 93 -18.45 1.08 2.64
C LEU A 93 -18.04 2.38 3.36
N THR A 94 -16.86 2.89 3.05
CA THR A 94 -16.35 4.17 3.58
C THR A 94 -17.25 5.33 3.17
N ILE A 95 -17.59 5.44 1.88
CA ILE A 95 -18.47 6.49 1.34
C ILE A 95 -19.87 6.40 1.99
N VAL A 96 -20.41 5.20 2.15
CA VAL A 96 -21.71 5.00 2.81
C VAL A 96 -21.68 5.52 4.25
N ILE A 97 -20.62 5.25 5.01
CA ILE A 97 -20.45 5.76 6.38
C ILE A 97 -20.38 7.30 6.36
N MET A 98 -19.56 7.89 5.48
CA MET A 98 -19.40 9.34 5.38
C MET A 98 -20.72 10.06 5.05
N ILE A 99 -21.47 9.57 4.05
CA ILE A 99 -22.75 10.17 3.65
C ILE A 99 -23.77 10.04 4.78
N LYS A 100 -23.82 8.91 5.49
CA LYS A 100 -24.72 8.73 6.65
C LYS A 100 -24.39 9.70 7.78
N GLN A 101 -23.12 9.88 8.10
CA GLN A 101 -22.67 10.83 9.12
C GLN A 101 -23.03 12.28 8.74
N TYR A 102 -22.92 12.62 7.45
CA TYR A 102 -23.31 13.94 6.94
C TYR A 102 -24.83 14.19 7.03
N LEU A 103 -25.64 13.21 6.62
CA LEU A 103 -27.11 13.36 6.60
C LEU A 103 -27.73 13.34 8.00
N LYS A 104 -27.07 12.74 9.00
CA LYS A 104 -27.54 12.52 10.40
C LYS A 104 -28.78 11.62 10.54
N ASP A 105 -29.79 11.81 9.71
CA ASP A 105 -30.94 10.92 9.56
C ASP A 105 -31.28 10.77 8.06
N ALA A 106 -31.15 9.55 7.53
CA ALA A 106 -31.52 9.25 6.15
C ALA A 106 -33.05 9.11 5.96
N GLY A 107 -33.84 9.22 7.04
CA GLY A 107 -35.29 9.30 7.02
C GLY A 107 -36.00 8.12 6.35
N ASN A 108 -37.27 8.36 6.00
CA ASN A 108 -38.11 7.43 5.24
C ASN A 108 -38.14 7.79 3.74
N GLY A 109 -38.59 6.86 2.89
CA GLY A 109 -38.73 7.10 1.44
C GLY A 109 -37.42 6.93 0.66
N PHE A 110 -37.17 7.79 -0.34
CA PHE A 110 -36.01 7.70 -1.23
C PHE A 110 -34.68 7.99 -0.52
N MET A 111 -34.69 8.84 0.51
CA MET A 111 -33.50 9.29 1.22
C MET A 111 -32.69 8.14 1.84
N ARG A 112 -33.34 7.02 2.21
CA ARG A 112 -32.65 5.81 2.71
C ARG A 112 -31.70 5.16 1.69
N TYR A 113 -31.89 5.42 0.38
CA TYR A 113 -31.06 4.87 -0.69
C TYR A 113 -29.88 5.77 -1.05
N VAL A 114 -29.91 7.06 -0.68
CA VAL A 114 -28.90 8.05 -1.08
C VAL A 114 -27.47 7.65 -0.68
N PRO A 115 -27.18 7.19 0.55
CA PRO A 115 -25.83 6.76 0.91
C PRO A 115 -25.33 5.59 0.05
N HIS A 116 -26.23 4.68 -0.29
CA HIS A 116 -25.92 3.50 -1.08
C HIS A 116 -25.66 3.85 -2.55
N LEU A 117 -26.55 4.65 -3.15
CA LEU A 117 -26.38 5.10 -4.54
C LEU A 117 -25.12 5.97 -4.70
N GLY A 118 -24.89 6.90 -3.77
CA GLY A 118 -23.67 7.71 -3.75
C GLY A 118 -22.41 6.85 -3.57
N GLY A 119 -22.46 5.86 -2.69
CA GLY A 119 -21.40 4.87 -2.51
C GLY A 119 -21.11 4.08 -3.78
N VAL A 120 -22.14 3.58 -4.48
CA VAL A 120 -21.98 2.84 -5.74
C VAL A 120 -21.34 3.73 -6.80
N ILE A 121 -21.87 4.94 -7.00
CA ILE A 121 -21.37 5.87 -8.01
C ILE A 121 -19.89 6.22 -7.73
N GLY A 122 -19.57 6.60 -6.48
CA GLY A 122 -18.20 6.97 -6.12
C GLY A 122 -17.21 5.81 -6.23
N ALA A 123 -17.56 4.63 -5.73
CA ALA A 123 -16.69 3.46 -5.77
C ALA A 123 -16.47 2.94 -7.20
N LEU A 124 -17.53 2.87 -8.02
CA LEU A 124 -17.39 2.44 -9.41
C LEU A 124 -16.67 3.49 -10.26
N THR A 125 -16.88 4.78 -10.04
CA THR A 125 -16.09 5.83 -10.71
C THR A 125 -14.60 5.63 -10.48
N PHE A 126 -14.19 5.34 -9.25
CA PHE A 126 -12.81 4.99 -8.93
C PHE A 126 -12.35 3.69 -9.61
N ALA A 127 -13.18 2.64 -9.57
CA ALA A 127 -12.90 1.34 -10.18
C ALA A 127 -12.57 1.43 -11.67
N PHE A 128 -13.20 2.37 -12.37
CA PHE A 128 -13.06 2.60 -13.81
C PHE A 128 -12.01 3.65 -14.19
N THR A 129 -11.23 4.15 -13.23
CA THR A 129 -10.07 5.00 -13.56
C THR A 129 -8.96 4.16 -14.18
N THR A 130 -8.29 4.69 -15.21
CA THR A 130 -7.27 3.94 -15.97
C THR A 130 -6.16 3.39 -15.07
N SER A 131 -5.62 4.20 -14.17
CA SER A 131 -4.52 3.80 -13.29
C SER A 131 -4.94 2.68 -12.33
N PHE A 132 -6.16 2.74 -11.78
CA PHE A 132 -6.63 1.70 -10.88
C PHE A 132 -6.96 0.40 -11.61
N TRP A 133 -7.65 0.49 -12.76
CA TRP A 133 -7.98 -0.69 -13.56
C TRP A 133 -6.70 -1.40 -14.02
N PHE A 134 -5.70 -0.66 -14.53
CA PHE A 134 -4.44 -1.26 -14.99
C PHE A 134 -3.80 -2.15 -13.92
N ASN A 135 -3.73 -1.68 -12.67
CA ASN A 135 -3.22 -2.47 -11.55
C ASN A 135 -4.15 -3.63 -11.12
N ALA A 136 -5.44 -3.59 -11.46
CA ALA A 136 -6.41 -4.63 -11.08
C ALA A 136 -6.34 -5.90 -11.93
N VAL A 137 -5.61 -5.87 -13.06
CA VAL A 137 -5.62 -6.95 -14.07
C VAL A 137 -4.30 -7.70 -14.22
N GLU A 138 -3.26 -7.31 -13.48
CA GLU A 138 -1.92 -7.92 -13.57
C GLU A 138 -1.26 -8.05 -12.19
N ALA A 139 -0.28 -8.96 -12.06
CA ALA A 139 0.39 -9.30 -10.81
C ALA A 139 1.32 -8.20 -10.29
N GLU A 140 0.71 -7.13 -9.77
CA GLU A 140 1.40 -5.98 -9.17
C GLU A 140 1.11 -5.84 -7.68
N VAL A 141 2.07 -5.28 -6.96
CA VAL A 141 1.98 -5.02 -5.50
C VAL A 141 1.01 -3.88 -5.16
N TYR A 142 0.71 -3.01 -6.13
CA TYR A 142 -0.16 -1.85 -5.93
C TYR A 142 -1.62 -2.24 -5.65
N ALA A 143 -2.15 -3.29 -6.28
CA ALA A 143 -3.52 -3.75 -6.04
C ALA A 143 -3.74 -4.21 -4.58
N PRO A 144 -2.95 -5.14 -4.02
CA PRO A 144 -3.04 -5.48 -2.60
C PRO A 144 -2.69 -4.30 -1.69
N SER A 145 -1.77 -3.40 -2.08
CA SER A 145 -1.50 -2.18 -1.31
C SER A 145 -2.74 -1.27 -1.17
N MET A 146 -3.53 -1.11 -2.24
CA MET A 146 -4.81 -0.38 -2.19
C MET A 146 -5.86 -1.11 -1.34
N LEU A 147 -5.85 -2.44 -1.33
CA LEU A 147 -6.71 -3.23 -0.44
C LEU A 147 -6.39 -2.91 1.03
N PHE A 148 -5.12 -2.96 1.43
CA PHE A 148 -4.72 -2.62 2.80
C PHE A 148 -5.11 -1.18 3.17
N THR A 149 -4.84 -0.23 2.27
CA THR A 149 -5.15 1.19 2.47
C THR A 149 -6.65 1.42 2.67
N SER A 150 -7.48 0.89 1.76
CA SER A 150 -8.94 1.03 1.84
C SER A 150 -9.55 0.29 3.04
N LEU A 151 -9.00 -0.88 3.41
CA LEU A 151 -9.38 -1.63 4.59
C LEU A 151 -9.06 -0.86 5.88
N VAL A 152 -7.86 -0.28 6.01
CA VAL A 152 -7.47 0.56 7.16
C VAL A 152 -8.36 1.78 7.28
N VAL A 153 -8.62 2.48 6.16
CA VAL A 153 -9.52 3.64 6.12
C VAL A 153 -10.94 3.24 6.54
N TRP A 154 -11.46 2.13 6.02
CA TRP A 154 -12.78 1.64 6.41
C TRP A 154 -12.83 1.26 7.90
N LEU A 155 -11.81 0.56 8.42
CA LEU A 155 -11.74 0.15 9.82
C LEU A 155 -11.72 1.34 10.78
N ILE A 156 -11.01 2.42 10.46
CA ILE A 156 -11.01 3.61 11.32
C ILE A 156 -12.34 4.35 11.28
N MET A 157 -13.04 4.33 10.15
CA MET A 157 -14.41 4.85 10.07
C MET A 157 -15.38 4.00 10.92
N VAL A 158 -15.25 2.67 10.89
CA VAL A 158 -16.01 1.77 11.77
C VAL A 158 -15.68 2.01 13.24
N TRP A 159 -14.40 2.20 13.58
CA TRP A 159 -13.98 2.58 14.94
C TRP A 159 -14.63 3.90 15.36
N SER A 160 -14.69 4.90 14.49
CA SER A 160 -15.30 6.21 14.78
C SER A 160 -16.79 6.12 15.10
N GLU A 161 -17.53 5.20 14.47
CA GLU A 161 -18.95 4.95 14.83
C GLU A 161 -19.10 4.24 16.18
N ARG A 162 -18.06 3.51 16.62
CA ARG A 162 -18.08 2.60 17.77
C ARG A 162 -17.09 2.97 18.88
N SER A 163 -16.58 4.19 18.88
CA SER A 163 -15.49 4.62 19.75
C SER A 163 -15.84 4.64 21.25
N GLU A 164 -17.13 4.56 21.55
CA GLU A 164 -17.69 4.53 22.91
C GLU A 164 -18.12 3.12 23.32
N GLU A 165 -18.06 2.13 22.42
CA GLU A 165 -18.31 0.73 22.75
C GLU A 165 -17.13 0.15 23.55
N ILE A 166 -17.44 -0.76 24.48
CA ILE A 166 -16.42 -1.53 25.20
C ILE A 166 -15.66 -2.41 24.20
N GLY A 167 -14.33 -2.36 24.22
CA GLY A 167 -13.48 -3.15 23.32
C GLY A 167 -13.35 -2.56 21.92
N ASN A 168 -13.59 -1.25 21.73
CA ASN A 168 -13.35 -0.56 20.47
C ASN A 168 -11.87 -0.59 20.04
N GLU A 169 -10.96 -0.78 20.99
CA GLU A 169 -9.50 -0.81 20.79
C GLU A 169 -9.07 -1.90 19.81
N LYS A 170 -9.87 -2.96 19.66
CA LYS A 170 -9.62 -4.04 18.68
C LYS A 170 -9.48 -3.52 17.25
N TYR A 171 -10.22 -2.47 16.86
CA TYR A 171 -10.12 -1.90 15.52
C TYR A 171 -8.76 -1.23 15.33
N LEU A 172 -8.27 -0.52 16.35
CA LEU A 172 -6.94 0.10 16.34
C LEU A 172 -5.86 -0.98 16.28
N LEU A 173 -5.99 -2.05 17.07
CA LEU A 173 -5.05 -3.18 17.04
C LEU A 173 -5.00 -3.86 15.66
N VAL A 174 -6.15 -4.09 15.03
CA VAL A 174 -6.21 -4.64 13.66
C VAL A 174 -5.57 -3.68 12.67
N ILE A 175 -5.79 -2.37 12.78
CA ILE A 175 -5.11 -1.37 11.94
C ILE A 175 -3.59 -1.47 12.09
N MET A 176 -3.08 -1.57 13.32
CA MET A 176 -1.64 -1.68 13.55
C MET A 176 -1.05 -2.97 12.97
N TYR A 177 -1.76 -4.10 13.09
CA TYR A 177 -1.38 -5.34 12.42
C TYR A 177 -1.33 -5.21 10.89
N LEU A 178 -2.35 -4.59 10.29
CA LEU A 178 -2.44 -4.35 8.86
C LEU A 178 -1.34 -3.40 8.35
N VAL A 179 -0.97 -2.40 9.15
CA VAL A 179 0.17 -1.51 8.85
C VAL A 179 1.46 -2.31 8.79
N GLY A 180 1.71 -3.19 9.76
CA GLY A 180 2.85 -4.11 9.74
C GLY A 180 2.85 -5.02 8.52
N LEU A 181 1.74 -5.72 8.24
CA LEU A 181 1.62 -6.61 7.08
C LEU A 181 1.80 -5.88 5.74
N ALA A 182 1.26 -4.67 5.62
CA ALA A 182 1.34 -3.90 4.39
C ALA A 182 2.79 -3.54 4.03
N THR A 183 3.70 -3.42 5.00
CA THR A 183 5.14 -3.23 4.70
C THR A 183 5.69 -4.38 3.87
N GLY A 184 5.21 -5.62 4.07
CA GLY A 184 5.57 -6.79 3.27
C GLY A 184 4.90 -6.85 1.90
N VAL A 185 4.11 -5.84 1.51
CA VAL A 185 3.53 -5.70 0.16
C VAL A 185 4.08 -4.44 -0.49
N HIS A 186 3.76 -3.28 0.07
CA HIS A 186 4.21 -1.98 -0.39
C HIS A 186 4.00 -0.93 0.70
N LEU A 187 4.92 0.02 0.85
CA LEU A 187 4.89 1.05 1.91
C LEU A 187 3.77 2.10 1.77
N LEU A 188 2.92 2.01 0.74
CA LEU A 188 1.95 3.06 0.43
C LEU A 188 0.85 3.14 1.50
N ASN A 189 0.54 2.03 2.17
CA ASN A 189 -0.44 2.00 3.26
C ASN A 189 -0.07 2.91 4.44
N VAL A 190 1.22 3.28 4.61
CA VAL A 190 1.65 4.25 5.62
C VAL A 190 0.95 5.61 5.44
N LEU A 191 0.58 5.96 4.21
CA LEU A 191 -0.16 7.19 3.89
C LEU A 191 -1.59 7.21 4.45
N ALA A 192 -2.13 6.07 4.92
CA ALA A 192 -3.40 6.03 5.64
C ALA A 192 -3.28 6.52 7.09
N LEU A 193 -2.09 6.46 7.70
CA LEU A 193 -1.88 6.81 9.11
C LEU A 193 -2.25 8.26 9.44
N PRO A 194 -1.89 9.28 8.66
CA PRO A 194 -2.34 10.65 8.92
C PRO A 194 -3.86 10.75 9.02
N MET A 195 -4.60 10.08 8.13
CA MET A 195 -6.07 10.03 8.19
C MET A 195 -6.56 9.34 9.46
N VAL A 196 -5.93 8.23 9.86
CA VAL A 196 -6.26 7.51 11.10
C VAL A 196 -6.10 8.43 12.32
N PHE A 197 -4.97 9.13 12.45
CA PHE A 197 -4.72 10.06 13.54
C PHE A 197 -5.74 11.20 13.55
N MET A 198 -6.08 11.76 12.39
CA MET A 198 -7.05 12.85 12.29
C MET A 198 -8.46 12.42 12.69
N ILE A 199 -8.89 11.21 12.30
CA ILE A 199 -10.19 10.68 12.73
C ILE A 199 -10.21 10.47 14.25
N ILE A 200 -9.13 9.95 14.84
CA ILE A 200 -9.01 9.81 16.30
C ILE A 200 -9.10 11.19 16.98
N TYR A 201 -8.38 12.19 16.45
CA TYR A 201 -8.41 13.55 16.98
C TYR A 201 -9.83 14.12 16.98
N PHE A 202 -10.48 14.17 15.82
CA PHE A 202 -11.83 14.73 15.69
C PHE A 202 -12.89 13.97 16.49
N LYS A 203 -12.65 12.68 16.79
CA LYS A 203 -13.59 11.89 17.57
C LYS A 203 -13.42 12.05 19.08
N LYS A 204 -12.18 12.15 19.57
CA LYS A 204 -11.88 12.15 21.02
C LYS A 204 -11.62 13.53 21.60
N TYR A 205 -11.33 14.54 20.77
CA TYR A 205 -10.94 15.87 21.23
C TYR A 205 -11.80 16.97 20.60
N PRO A 206 -12.14 18.03 21.36
CA PRO A 206 -12.77 19.21 20.79
C PRO A 206 -11.79 19.94 19.87
N LEU A 207 -12.34 20.58 18.83
CA LEU A 207 -11.55 21.27 17.82
C LEU A 207 -10.89 22.52 18.43
N ASN A 208 -9.57 22.49 18.55
CA ASN A 208 -8.74 23.57 19.09
C ASN A 208 -7.44 23.66 18.31
N GLN A 209 -7.09 24.85 17.82
CA GLN A 209 -5.94 25.07 16.94
C GLN A 209 -4.62 24.51 17.48
N LYS A 210 -4.33 24.67 18.78
CA LYS A 210 -3.09 24.17 19.39
C LYS A 210 -3.06 22.65 19.39
N THR A 211 -4.16 22.02 19.82
CA THR A 211 -4.27 20.55 19.83
C THR A 211 -4.29 19.96 18.42
N PHE A 212 -4.94 20.62 17.47
CA PHE A 212 -4.97 20.22 16.07
C PHE A 212 -3.57 20.22 15.45
N ILE A 213 -2.82 21.30 15.65
CA ILE A 213 -1.43 21.40 15.17
C ILE A 213 -0.57 20.31 15.83
N TYR A 214 -0.69 20.14 17.15
CA TYR A 214 0.04 19.10 17.88
C TYR A 214 -0.25 17.68 17.34
N PHE A 215 -1.52 17.29 17.22
CA PHE A 215 -1.91 15.98 16.70
C PHE A 215 -1.48 15.78 15.25
N THR A 216 -1.56 16.82 14.42
CA THR A 216 -1.10 16.78 13.02
C THR A 216 0.40 16.55 12.95
N LEU A 217 1.20 17.28 13.74
CA LEU A 217 2.66 17.13 13.77
C LEU A 217 3.08 15.77 14.32
N VAL A 218 2.43 15.29 15.39
CA VAL A 218 2.68 13.95 15.94
C VAL A 218 2.30 12.87 14.92
N GLY A 219 1.13 12.97 14.29
CA GLY A 219 0.69 12.01 13.28
C GLY A 219 1.60 11.99 12.04
N ALA A 220 2.01 13.16 11.55
CA ALA A 220 2.97 13.29 10.47
C ALA A 220 4.35 12.72 10.85
N GLY A 221 4.83 13.03 12.06
CA GLY A 221 6.08 12.49 12.59
C GLY A 221 6.05 10.97 12.70
N LEU A 222 5.01 10.39 13.29
CA LEU A 222 4.86 8.93 13.41
C LEU A 222 4.76 8.26 12.03
N THR A 223 4.06 8.88 11.09
CA THR A 223 3.97 8.41 9.69
C THR A 223 5.34 8.43 9.01
N ALA A 224 6.08 9.53 9.14
CA ALA A 224 7.43 9.67 8.59
C ALA A 224 8.43 8.70 9.24
N MET A 225 8.26 8.40 10.54
CA MET A 225 9.09 7.46 11.28
C MET A 225 8.85 6.00 10.91
N VAL A 226 7.81 5.65 10.13
CA VAL A 226 7.60 4.25 9.74
C VAL A 226 8.76 3.75 8.87
N TYR A 227 9.26 4.54 7.92
CA TYR A 227 10.38 4.08 7.10
C TYR A 227 11.69 3.92 7.89
N PRO A 228 12.28 4.97 8.50
CA PRO A 228 13.52 4.83 9.24
C PRO A 228 13.35 3.99 10.52
N GLY A 229 12.20 4.06 11.20
CA GLY A 229 12.00 3.38 12.47
C GLY A 229 11.58 1.91 12.34
N LEU A 230 10.68 1.59 11.42
CA LEU A 230 10.19 0.22 11.24
C LEU A 230 10.96 -0.53 10.14
N VAL A 231 11.04 0.04 8.94
CA VAL A 231 11.61 -0.63 7.76
C VAL A 231 13.14 -0.74 7.87
N GLN A 232 13.82 0.31 8.32
CA GLN A 232 15.28 0.31 8.50
C GLN A 232 15.68 -0.07 9.94
N GLY A 233 14.95 0.43 10.94
CA GLY A 233 15.31 0.26 12.34
C GLY A 233 15.27 -1.19 12.86
N ILE A 234 14.34 -2.04 12.39
CA ILE A 234 14.33 -3.46 12.80
C ILE A 234 15.60 -4.18 12.32
N PRO A 235 15.97 -4.10 11.02
CA PRO A 235 17.25 -4.62 10.53
C PRO A 235 18.47 -4.09 11.29
N GLU A 236 18.55 -2.78 11.57
CA GLU A 236 19.67 -2.19 12.34
C GLU A 236 19.77 -2.73 13.77
N VAL A 237 18.64 -2.93 14.44
CA VAL A 237 18.64 -3.60 15.75
C VAL A 237 19.14 -5.04 15.60
N ALA A 238 18.73 -5.75 14.54
CA ALA A 238 19.23 -7.10 14.24
C ALA A 238 20.75 -7.14 14.08
N GLU A 239 21.35 -6.15 13.42
CA GLU A 239 22.80 -6.00 13.27
C GLU A 239 23.49 -5.83 14.62
N SER A 240 22.92 -4.99 15.49
CA SER A 240 23.53 -4.64 16.77
C SER A 240 23.48 -5.74 17.83
N VAL A 241 22.40 -6.53 17.89
CA VAL A 241 22.17 -7.53 18.96
C VAL A 241 22.00 -8.96 18.44
N GLY A 242 22.01 -9.16 17.12
CA GLY A 242 21.73 -10.44 16.47
C GLY A 242 20.26 -10.88 16.59
N PHE A 243 19.90 -11.94 15.87
CA PHE A 243 18.56 -12.55 15.95
C PHE A 243 18.20 -13.05 17.35
N PHE A 244 19.18 -13.52 18.14
CA PHE A 244 18.95 -13.91 19.53
C PHE A 244 18.59 -12.72 20.41
N GLY A 245 19.27 -11.57 20.23
CA GLY A 245 18.92 -10.33 20.90
C GLY A 245 17.52 -9.84 20.54
N LEU A 246 17.14 -9.91 19.25
CA LEU A 246 15.76 -9.61 18.81
C LEU A 246 14.72 -10.49 19.50
N LEU A 247 15.00 -11.80 19.64
CA LEU A 247 14.11 -12.72 20.35
C LEU A 247 13.96 -12.33 21.82
N LEU A 248 15.04 -11.95 22.50
CA LEU A 248 14.99 -11.47 23.88
C LEU A 248 14.18 -10.16 24.01
N LEU A 249 14.33 -9.23 23.06
CA LEU A 249 13.54 -8.00 23.02
C LEU A 249 12.05 -8.28 22.83
N LEU A 250 11.70 -9.23 21.96
CA LEU A 250 10.32 -9.69 21.78
C LEU A 250 9.75 -10.30 23.06
N ILE A 251 10.51 -11.16 23.73
CA ILE A 251 10.12 -11.74 25.03
C ILE A 251 9.94 -10.64 26.08
N ALA A 252 10.85 -9.67 26.14
CA ALA A 252 10.74 -8.54 27.06
C ALA A 252 9.47 -7.71 26.82
N LEU A 253 9.10 -7.45 25.55
CA LEU A 253 7.85 -6.78 25.21
C LEU A 253 6.62 -7.60 25.63
N ILE A 254 6.64 -8.93 25.47
CA ILE A 254 5.54 -9.82 25.91
C ILE A 254 5.41 -9.81 27.44
N VAL A 255 6.52 -9.87 28.17
CA VAL A 255 6.53 -9.76 29.64
C VAL A 255 6.00 -8.40 30.09
N LEU A 256 6.42 -7.32 29.42
CA LEU A 256 5.94 -5.97 29.71
C LEU A 256 4.44 -5.82 29.42
N LEU A 257 3.93 -6.45 28.36
CA LEU A 257 2.50 -6.50 28.07
C LEU A 257 1.75 -7.24 29.18
N ALA A 258 2.23 -8.41 29.60
CA ALA A 258 1.63 -9.16 30.69
C ALA A 258 1.60 -8.36 32.00
N TYR A 259 2.69 -7.63 32.29
CA TYR A 259 2.74 -6.69 33.42
C TYR A 259 1.72 -5.56 33.27
N ALA A 260 1.64 -4.91 32.11
CA ALA A 260 0.70 -3.81 31.85
C ALA A 260 -0.76 -4.25 32.02
N VAL A 261 -1.11 -5.42 31.48
CA VAL A 261 -2.45 -6.01 31.61
C VAL A 261 -2.77 -6.36 33.06
N LYS A 262 -1.83 -7.03 33.77
CA LYS A 262 -2.01 -7.40 35.18
C LYS A 262 -2.24 -6.18 36.07
N ASN A 263 -1.55 -5.08 35.80
CA ASN A 263 -1.68 -3.83 36.54
C ASN A 263 -2.77 -2.89 36.00
N LYS A 264 -3.62 -3.35 35.07
CA LYS A 264 -4.72 -2.57 34.45
C LYS A 264 -4.26 -1.25 33.80
N GLN A 265 -3.03 -1.20 33.29
CA GLN A 265 -2.48 -0.06 32.56
C GLN A 265 -2.92 -0.10 31.10
N ASN A 266 -4.20 0.22 30.83
CA ASN A 266 -4.84 0.03 29.53
C ASN A 266 -4.11 0.70 28.37
N PHE A 267 -3.64 1.95 28.55
CA PHE A 267 -2.91 2.67 27.51
C PHE A 267 -1.58 2.00 27.16
N LEU A 268 -0.81 1.60 28.18
CA LEU A 268 0.47 0.91 27.98
C LEU A 268 0.25 -0.46 27.31
N ALA A 269 -0.76 -1.21 27.75
CA ALA A 269 -1.11 -2.49 27.14
C ALA A 269 -1.50 -2.33 25.65
N LEU A 270 -2.28 -1.29 25.32
CA LEU A 270 -2.65 -0.97 23.93
C LEU A 270 -1.42 -0.60 23.09
N LEU A 271 -0.52 0.22 23.63
CA LEU A 271 0.72 0.63 22.96
C LEU A 271 1.62 -0.57 22.66
N ILE A 272 1.89 -1.43 23.65
CA ILE A 272 2.76 -2.60 23.47
C ILE A 272 2.11 -3.61 22.52
N SER A 273 0.80 -3.84 22.65
CA SER A 273 0.07 -4.73 21.73
C SER A 273 0.15 -4.23 20.28
N SER A 274 0.05 -2.91 20.08
CA SER A 274 0.21 -2.29 18.76
C SER A 274 1.60 -2.53 18.18
N ILE A 275 2.65 -2.32 18.98
CA ILE A 275 4.04 -2.58 18.58
C ILE A 275 4.24 -4.06 18.20
N LEU A 276 3.78 -4.99 19.05
CA LEU A 276 3.89 -6.42 18.79
C LEU A 276 3.15 -6.84 17.51
N LEU A 277 1.97 -6.28 17.24
CA LEU A 277 1.22 -6.57 16.02
C LEU A 277 1.89 -6.01 14.76
N VAL A 278 2.50 -4.83 14.84
CA VAL A 278 3.30 -4.28 13.73
C VAL A 278 4.50 -5.19 13.46
N ILE A 279 5.24 -5.60 14.49
CA ILE A 279 6.39 -6.51 14.33
C ILE A 279 5.95 -7.86 13.78
N MET A 280 4.80 -8.38 14.24
CA MET A 280 4.21 -9.61 13.71
C MET A 280 3.90 -9.49 12.21
N GLY A 281 3.36 -8.37 11.76
CA GLY A 281 3.14 -8.14 10.33
C GLY A 281 4.46 -7.99 9.53
N TYR A 282 5.42 -7.25 10.09
CA TYR A 282 6.74 -7.05 9.50
C TYR A 282 7.55 -8.35 9.39
N SER A 283 7.27 -9.35 10.24
CA SER A 283 7.98 -10.65 10.23
C SER A 283 7.93 -11.41 8.90
N THR A 284 7.04 -11.03 7.98
CA THR A 284 7.04 -11.54 6.59
C THR A 284 8.37 -11.34 5.88
N TYR A 285 9.13 -10.29 6.22
CA TYR A 285 10.48 -10.03 5.69
C TYR A 285 11.52 -11.09 6.02
N LEU A 286 11.31 -11.91 7.05
CA LEU A 286 12.17 -13.08 7.30
C LEU A 286 12.19 -14.04 6.11
N MET A 287 11.14 -14.04 5.28
CA MET A 287 11.11 -14.85 4.06
C MET A 287 12.26 -14.49 3.11
N ILE A 288 12.56 -13.19 2.92
CA ILE A 288 13.65 -12.76 2.04
C ILE A 288 14.98 -13.29 2.53
N TYR A 289 15.31 -13.02 3.80
CA TYR A 289 16.55 -13.47 4.43
C TYR A 289 16.73 -15.00 4.37
N VAL A 290 15.68 -15.74 4.74
CA VAL A 290 15.71 -17.22 4.74
C VAL A 290 15.80 -17.78 3.32
N ARG A 291 15.14 -17.17 2.34
CA ARG A 291 15.12 -17.68 0.98
C ARG A 291 16.41 -17.35 0.23
N SER A 292 17.02 -16.21 0.48
CA SER A 292 18.33 -15.87 -0.09
C SER A 292 19.40 -16.84 0.37
N ASN A 293 19.48 -17.17 1.67
CA ASN A 293 20.36 -18.21 2.24
C ASN A 293 20.17 -19.65 1.68
N LEU A 294 19.20 -19.86 0.78
CA LEU A 294 18.95 -21.12 0.09
C LEU A 294 19.30 -21.04 -1.40
N ASP A 295 19.99 -19.98 -1.83
CA ASP A 295 20.47 -19.73 -3.19
C ASP A 295 19.38 -19.96 -4.27
N PRO A 296 18.26 -19.21 -4.24
CA PRO A 296 17.21 -19.36 -5.21
C PRO A 296 17.67 -18.88 -6.59
N SER A 297 17.05 -19.38 -7.66
CA SER A 297 17.45 -19.02 -9.03
C SER A 297 17.29 -17.54 -9.40
N ILE A 298 16.48 -16.80 -8.63
CA ILE A 298 16.38 -15.34 -8.71
C ILE A 298 16.68 -14.85 -7.29
N ASP A 299 17.84 -14.25 -7.12
CA ASP A 299 18.27 -13.69 -5.85
C ASP A 299 18.86 -12.29 -6.06
N GLU A 300 17.98 -11.29 -6.16
CA GLU A 300 18.44 -9.92 -6.38
C GLU A 300 19.12 -9.36 -5.13
N ASN A 301 20.32 -8.80 -5.32
CA ASN A 301 21.15 -8.19 -4.28
C ASN A 301 21.64 -9.14 -3.16
N ASP A 302 21.34 -10.44 -3.24
CA ASP A 302 21.92 -11.50 -2.41
C ASP A 302 21.89 -11.20 -0.89
N PRO A 303 20.71 -10.94 -0.28
CA PRO A 303 20.58 -10.56 1.13
C PRO A 303 20.75 -11.73 2.11
N GLU A 304 21.88 -12.43 2.05
CA GLU A 304 22.18 -13.61 2.88
C GLU A 304 22.72 -13.25 4.26
N THR A 305 23.52 -12.18 4.34
CA THR A 305 24.02 -11.64 5.61
C THR A 305 23.13 -10.52 6.14
N ILE A 306 23.28 -10.19 7.44
CA ILE A 306 22.50 -9.09 8.05
C ILE A 306 22.85 -7.75 7.36
N GLU A 307 24.12 -7.54 7.00
CA GLU A 307 24.59 -6.33 6.32
C GLU A 307 23.98 -6.20 4.91
N GLU A 308 24.03 -7.26 4.11
CA GLU A 308 23.41 -7.28 2.77
C GLU A 308 21.89 -7.15 2.85
N PHE A 309 21.25 -7.78 3.84
CA PHE A 309 19.82 -7.60 4.08
C PHE A 309 19.46 -6.14 4.43
N ILE A 310 20.30 -5.46 5.22
CA ILE A 310 20.11 -4.02 5.51
C ILE A 310 20.29 -3.20 4.23
N SER A 311 21.33 -3.47 3.46
CA SER A 311 21.59 -2.79 2.19
C SER A 311 20.44 -2.95 1.20
N TYR A 312 19.91 -4.18 1.09
CA TYR A 312 18.70 -4.54 0.34
C TYR A 312 17.50 -3.71 0.81
N MET A 313 17.20 -3.72 2.12
CA MET A 313 16.05 -2.99 2.68
C MET A 313 16.16 -1.47 2.51
N ARG A 314 17.37 -0.92 2.54
CA ARG A 314 17.65 0.50 2.31
C ARG A 314 17.66 0.87 0.83
N ARG A 315 17.71 -0.12 -0.05
CA ARG A 315 17.78 0.03 -1.50
C ARG A 315 19.04 0.78 -1.95
N GLU A 316 20.16 0.53 -1.28
CA GLU A 316 21.42 1.24 -1.51
C GLU A 316 21.93 1.07 -2.95
N GLN A 317 21.56 -0.02 -3.63
CA GLN A 317 21.91 -0.29 -5.03
C GLN A 317 21.34 0.75 -6.01
N TYR A 318 20.27 1.46 -5.66
CA TYR A 318 19.72 2.52 -6.51
C TYR A 318 20.46 3.87 -6.36
N GLY A 319 21.39 3.96 -5.41
CA GLY A 319 22.16 5.17 -5.12
C GLY A 319 21.36 6.23 -4.37
N GLU A 320 22.02 7.36 -4.07
CA GLU A 320 21.37 8.46 -3.37
C GLU A 320 20.50 9.31 -4.29
N HIS A 321 19.25 9.53 -3.89
CA HIS A 321 18.38 10.50 -4.55
C HIS A 321 18.56 11.88 -3.92
N THR A 322 18.89 12.87 -4.75
CA THR A 322 19.08 14.25 -4.29
C THR A 322 17.85 15.12 -4.53
N LEU A 323 17.51 15.94 -3.53
CA LEU A 323 16.56 17.05 -3.69
C LEU A 323 17.22 18.31 -4.27
N ASP A 324 18.56 18.33 -4.36
CA ASP A 324 19.29 19.43 -4.98
C ASP A 324 19.11 19.35 -6.50
N ARG A 325 18.36 20.32 -7.04
CA ARG A 325 18.08 20.41 -8.46
C ARG A 325 19.33 20.63 -9.31
N ALA A 326 20.38 21.25 -8.75
CA ALA A 326 21.64 21.43 -9.46
C ALA A 326 22.36 20.10 -9.64
N LYS A 327 22.41 19.29 -8.57
CA LYS A 327 22.94 17.92 -8.62
C LYS A 327 22.09 17.03 -9.52
N ALA A 328 20.76 17.10 -9.43
CA ALA A 328 19.85 16.35 -10.30
C ALA A 328 20.02 16.68 -11.80
N LEU A 329 20.26 17.96 -12.15
CA LEU A 329 20.61 18.34 -13.52
C LEU A 329 22.00 17.82 -13.91
N ALA A 330 22.98 17.89 -13.00
CA ALA A 330 24.34 17.42 -13.28
C ALA A 330 24.39 15.92 -13.60
N GLU A 331 23.56 15.12 -12.92
CA GLU A 331 23.45 13.67 -13.04
C GLU A 331 22.47 13.23 -14.15
N SER A 332 21.65 14.13 -14.70
CA SER A 332 20.69 13.79 -15.75
C SER A 332 21.38 13.46 -17.07
N SER A 333 21.03 12.31 -17.67
CA SER A 333 21.42 11.95 -19.04
C SER A 333 21.01 13.00 -20.08
N ASN A 334 19.97 13.79 -19.79
CA ASN A 334 19.45 14.85 -20.66
C ASN A 334 20.05 16.23 -20.36
N ARG A 335 21.06 16.36 -19.49
CA ARG A 335 21.63 17.66 -19.06
C ARG A 335 21.91 18.63 -20.20
N LYS A 336 22.48 18.14 -21.30
CA LYS A 336 22.88 18.96 -22.46
C LYS A 336 21.71 19.64 -23.17
N ARG A 337 20.47 19.21 -22.92
CA ARG A 337 19.25 19.78 -23.52
C ARG A 337 18.71 21.00 -22.76
N TYR A 338 19.34 21.38 -21.63
CA TYR A 338 18.84 22.44 -20.77
C TYR A 338 19.93 23.44 -20.40
N ASN A 339 19.60 24.72 -20.40
CA ASN A 339 20.52 25.83 -20.21
C ASN A 339 20.71 26.23 -18.74
N GLY A 340 20.09 25.50 -17.81
CA GLY A 340 20.22 25.76 -16.38
C GLY A 340 19.23 24.98 -15.53
N VAL A 341 19.37 25.08 -14.21
CA VAL A 341 18.58 24.34 -13.23
C VAL A 341 17.08 24.63 -13.36
N TRP A 342 16.71 25.89 -13.55
CA TRP A 342 15.30 26.29 -13.70
C TRP A 342 14.70 25.89 -15.05
N ASP A 343 15.51 25.90 -16.10
CA ASP A 343 15.11 25.44 -17.42
C ASP A 343 14.83 23.93 -17.40
N PHE A 344 15.73 23.15 -16.80
CA PHE A 344 15.53 21.74 -16.52
C PHE A 344 14.31 21.47 -15.65
N PHE A 345 14.15 22.19 -14.54
CA PHE A 345 13.01 22.02 -13.65
C PHE A 345 11.68 22.25 -14.39
N TRP A 346 11.53 23.38 -15.07
CA TRP A 346 10.27 23.71 -15.72
C TRP A 346 10.00 22.88 -16.98
N ASN A 347 10.98 22.72 -17.86
CA ASN A 347 10.76 22.08 -19.15
C ASN A 347 10.86 20.55 -19.07
N TYR A 348 11.77 19.99 -18.26
CA TYR A 348 11.86 18.56 -18.06
C TYR A 348 10.93 18.08 -16.94
N GLN A 349 11.22 18.47 -15.70
CA GLN A 349 10.54 17.88 -14.54
C GLN A 349 9.05 18.25 -14.57
N VAL A 350 8.71 19.54 -14.68
CA VAL A 350 7.30 19.98 -14.68
C VAL A 350 6.59 19.67 -16.00
N LYS A 351 7.03 20.22 -17.13
CA LYS A 351 6.28 20.06 -18.39
C LYS A 351 6.38 18.66 -18.99
N LYS A 352 7.58 18.09 -19.12
CA LYS A 352 7.77 16.79 -19.76
C LYS A 352 7.34 15.62 -18.88
N MET A 353 7.65 15.64 -17.57
CA MET A 353 7.27 14.56 -16.64
C MET A 353 5.91 14.80 -15.98
N TYR A 354 5.74 15.86 -15.18
CA TYR A 354 4.50 16.06 -14.40
C TYR A 354 3.26 16.38 -15.24
N ILE A 355 3.30 17.36 -16.15
CA ILE A 355 2.13 17.78 -16.94
C ILE A 355 1.68 16.68 -17.90
N ARG A 356 2.64 15.93 -18.47
CA ARG A 356 2.35 14.75 -19.30
C ARG A 356 1.64 13.65 -18.50
N TYR A 357 2.01 13.48 -17.23
CA TYR A 357 1.38 12.52 -16.31
C TYR A 357 -0.08 12.87 -15.99
N PHE A 358 -0.40 14.16 -15.82
CA PHE A 358 -1.78 14.62 -15.58
C PHE A 358 -2.65 14.78 -16.84
N GLY A 359 -2.13 14.44 -18.02
CA GLY A 359 -2.88 14.52 -19.28
C GLY A 359 -3.28 15.93 -19.69
N LEU A 360 -2.68 16.98 -19.11
CA LEU A 360 -3.05 18.39 -19.33
C LEU A 360 -2.49 19.00 -20.63
N LEU A 361 -1.94 18.18 -21.54
CA LEU A 361 -1.59 18.63 -22.88
C LEU A 361 -2.84 18.63 -23.77
N PRO A 362 -3.08 19.68 -24.58
CA PRO A 362 -4.28 19.79 -25.39
C PRO A 362 -4.44 18.61 -26.36
N PHE A 363 -5.69 18.19 -26.54
CA PHE A 363 -6.21 17.14 -27.43
C PHE A 363 -5.93 17.38 -28.95
N SER A 364 -4.78 17.94 -29.33
CA SER A 364 -4.51 18.33 -30.72
C SER A 364 -3.83 17.26 -31.58
N SER A 365 -3.57 16.06 -31.06
CA SER A 365 -3.03 14.97 -31.88
C SER A 365 -3.72 13.64 -31.60
N GLY A 366 -4.65 13.29 -32.50
CA GLY A 366 -4.96 11.93 -32.91
C GLY A 366 -5.56 11.00 -31.86
N LEU A 367 -6.64 10.33 -32.24
CA LEU A 367 -7.32 9.29 -31.47
C LEU A 367 -6.48 7.99 -31.41
N GLU A 368 -5.24 8.06 -30.92
CA GLU A 368 -4.45 6.87 -30.58
C GLU A 368 -4.55 6.63 -29.08
N ILE A 369 -5.43 5.69 -28.78
CA ILE A 369 -5.62 4.90 -27.56
C ILE A 369 -4.48 5.06 -26.54
N CYS A 370 -4.88 5.44 -25.31
CA CYS A 370 -4.09 5.62 -24.08
C CYS A 370 -3.11 4.50 -23.68
N LEU A 371 -3.00 3.42 -24.44
CA LEU A 371 -2.11 2.27 -24.20
C LEU A 371 -0.63 2.59 -24.44
N CYS A 372 -0.29 3.56 -25.31
CA CYS A 372 1.11 3.84 -25.64
C CYS A 372 1.79 4.94 -24.79
N ARG A 373 1.05 5.78 -24.05
CA ARG A 373 1.67 6.97 -23.43
C ARG A 373 2.38 6.71 -22.11
N VAL A 374 2.03 5.65 -21.39
CA VAL A 374 2.78 5.18 -20.22
C VAL A 374 4.03 4.42 -20.69
N CYS A 375 3.91 3.50 -21.68
CA CYS A 375 5.08 2.85 -22.28
C CYS A 375 6.08 3.83 -22.93
N ALA A 376 5.61 4.91 -23.55
CA ALA A 376 6.47 5.95 -24.14
C ALA A 376 7.15 6.88 -23.11
N LEU A 377 6.78 6.84 -21.83
CA LEU A 377 7.54 7.46 -20.75
C LEU A 377 8.69 6.56 -20.29
N PHE A 378 8.52 5.24 -20.37
CA PHE A 378 9.53 4.25 -20.00
C PHE A 378 10.61 4.07 -21.06
N TYR A 379 10.25 4.13 -22.35
CA TYR A 379 11.21 4.08 -23.47
C TYR A 379 12.18 5.28 -23.50
N ASP A 380 11.81 6.41 -22.88
CA ASP A 380 12.62 7.64 -22.82
C ASP A 380 13.48 7.69 -21.52
N TRP A 381 13.27 6.73 -20.60
CA TRP A 381 14.07 6.54 -19.38
C TRP A 381 15.21 5.54 -19.58
N SER A 382 14.97 4.48 -20.37
CA SER A 382 16.05 3.75 -21.04
C SER A 382 16.66 4.68 -22.07
N GLY A 383 17.77 5.36 -21.74
CA GLY A 383 18.51 6.12 -22.75
C GLY A 383 18.72 5.28 -24.00
N ASP A 384 18.79 5.93 -25.17
CA ASP A 384 19.12 5.30 -26.44
C ASP A 384 20.33 4.36 -26.28
N TYR A 385 20.09 3.08 -26.00
CA TYR A 385 21.10 2.05 -26.09
C TYR A 385 21.24 1.80 -27.58
N PRO A 386 22.40 2.12 -28.20
CA PRO A 386 22.63 1.70 -29.56
C PRO A 386 22.57 0.17 -29.57
N VAL A 387 21.64 -0.37 -30.33
CA VAL A 387 21.66 -1.78 -30.70
C VAL A 387 22.95 -1.99 -31.48
N SER A 388 23.91 -2.68 -30.86
CA SER A 388 25.06 -3.27 -31.52
C SER A 388 25.00 -4.77 -31.36
#